data_AF-A0A7S2DZ69-F1
#
_entry.id   AF-A0A7S2DZ69-F1
#
_cell.length_a   1.000
_cell.length_b   1.000
_cell.length_c   1.000
_cell.angle_alpha   90.00
_cell.angle_beta   90.00
_cell.angle_gamma   90.00
#
_symmetry.space_group_name_H-M   'P 1'
#
loop_
_entity.id
_entity.type
_entity.pdbx_description
1 polymer ?
#
loop_
_entity_poly.entity_id
_entity_poly.type
_entity_poly.pdbx_seq_one_letter_code
_entity_poly.pdbx_strand_id
1 'polypeptide(L)'
;QMYRSTLTLFKDSVLAAMVSARWTQEKQQKDGEVFLDMDPQSFQEIATFLRRRRISPLAKYTFSADAAMLAAYLGLPVDSIQGELIYSMSFPRQGVMKAYGLAFDLRWSGPRVGHLIGLTLDLHSCVQYRVFARSGTYEGALGREAEWSLKASGDGVEGTNEVALPIMFESGETRGIYIWLSGPSLLYSDSPPEEAGRSDQFVLRPGRGLMDRFTWPPVEARHAKLVTQHRYFAGSLKYSVIG
;
A
#
# COMPACT_ATOMS: atom_id res chain seq x y z
N GLN A 1 21.94 13.99 18.10
CA GLN A 1 22.68 13.97 16.82
C GLN A 1 22.38 12.68 16.04
N MET A 2 22.23 12.78 14.72
CA MET A 2 22.04 11.63 13.81
C MET A 2 22.98 11.75 12.62
N TYR A 3 23.48 10.62 12.13
CA TYR A 3 24.27 10.60 10.90
C TYR A 3 23.36 10.72 9.69
N ARG A 4 23.81 11.46 8.67
CA ARG A 4 23.12 11.56 7.38
C ARG A 4 22.87 10.19 6.74
N SER A 5 23.82 9.25 6.88
CA SER A 5 23.68 7.88 6.42
C SER A 5 22.53 7.11 7.09
N THR A 6 22.14 7.51 8.31
CA THR A 6 20.97 6.95 9.02
C THR A 6 19.68 7.57 8.49
N LEU A 7 19.66 8.88 8.24
CA LEU A 7 18.47 9.59 7.71
C LEU A 7 18.17 9.25 6.24
N THR A 8 19.19 8.78 5.50
CA THR A 8 19.08 8.37 4.09
C THR A 8 19.01 6.85 3.91
N LEU A 9 18.73 6.10 4.99
CA LEU A 9 18.67 4.63 4.94
C LEU A 9 17.66 4.14 3.90
N PHE A 10 16.52 4.81 3.78
CA PHE A 10 15.51 4.58 2.74
C PHE A 10 15.66 5.65 1.65
N LYS A 11 16.41 5.35 0.59
CA LYS A 11 16.86 6.35 -0.40
C LYS A 11 15.72 7.07 -1.14
N ASP A 12 14.61 6.37 -1.34
CA ASP A 12 13.44 6.89 -2.07
C ASP A 12 12.40 7.53 -1.13
N SER A 13 12.74 7.68 0.15
CA SER A 13 11.84 8.26 1.15
C SER A 13 11.85 9.79 1.12
N VAL A 14 10.74 10.39 1.57
CA VAL A 14 10.64 11.86 1.73
C VAL A 14 11.71 12.35 2.71
N LEU A 15 11.97 11.60 3.79
CA LEU A 15 13.04 11.94 4.73
C LEU A 15 14.40 12.03 4.05
N ALA A 16 14.75 11.05 3.20
CA ALA A 16 16.01 11.04 2.47
C ALA A 16 16.10 12.23 1.50
N ALA A 17 15.00 12.58 0.83
CA ALA A 17 14.92 13.76 -0.03
C ALA A 17 15.14 15.06 0.76
N MET A 18 14.51 15.20 1.94
CA MET A 18 14.66 16.36 2.82
C MET A 18 16.10 16.58 3.28
N VAL A 19 16.85 15.50 3.56
CA VAL A 19 18.25 15.60 4.00
C VAL A 19 19.26 15.48 2.84
N SER A 20 18.77 15.42 1.59
CA SER A 20 19.61 15.40 0.40
C SER A 20 20.23 16.78 0.15
N ALA A 21 21.37 16.82 -0.56
CA ALA A 21 22.18 18.02 -0.71
C ALA A 21 21.42 19.12 -1.48
N ARG A 22 20.50 18.70 -2.36
CA ARG A 22 19.64 19.59 -3.15
C ARG A 22 18.66 20.39 -2.29
N TRP A 23 18.11 19.81 -1.22
CA TRP A 23 17.12 20.50 -0.38
C TRP A 23 17.76 21.29 0.77
N THR A 24 18.92 20.84 1.22
CA THR A 24 19.64 21.46 2.35
C THR A 24 20.38 22.74 1.98
N GLN A 25 20.71 22.99 0.70
CA GLN A 25 21.38 24.24 0.27
C GLN A 25 20.55 25.51 0.52
N GLU A 26 19.22 25.42 0.52
CA GLU A 26 18.34 26.59 0.72
C GLU A 26 17.84 26.73 2.18
N LYS A 27 17.99 25.69 3.01
CA LYS A 27 17.44 25.62 4.38
C LYS A 27 18.48 25.34 5.47
N GLN A 28 19.76 25.25 5.13
CA GLN A 28 20.82 25.11 6.12
C GLN A 28 20.91 26.36 6.99
N GLN A 29 20.81 26.17 8.30
CA GLN A 29 21.24 27.20 9.24
C GLN A 29 22.76 27.37 9.13
N LYS A 30 23.29 28.52 9.60
CA LYS A 30 24.70 28.92 9.44
C LYS A 30 25.71 27.86 9.91
N ASP A 31 25.29 26.94 10.77
CA ASP A 31 26.14 25.91 11.37
C ASP A 31 26.00 24.52 10.72
N GLY A 32 25.27 24.41 9.59
CA GLY A 32 25.02 23.15 8.89
C GLY A 32 23.94 22.27 9.53
N GLU A 33 23.24 22.80 10.54
CA GLU A 33 22.09 22.16 11.17
C GLU A 33 20.85 22.21 10.26
N VAL A 34 20.03 21.16 10.36
CA VAL A 34 18.76 21.04 9.64
C VAL A 34 17.64 21.06 10.66
N PHE A 35 16.74 22.02 10.52
CA PHE A 35 15.52 22.09 11.30
C PHE A 35 14.39 21.32 10.59
N LEU A 36 13.75 20.40 11.32
CA LEU A 36 12.56 19.69 10.85
C LEU A 36 11.40 20.09 11.77
N ASP A 37 10.37 20.70 11.18
CA ASP A 37 9.16 21.11 11.89
C ASP A 37 8.24 19.89 12.09
N MET A 38 8.60 19.06 13.07
CA MET A 38 7.93 17.79 13.38
C MET A 38 7.87 17.61 14.89
N ASP A 39 6.87 16.85 15.36
CA ASP A 39 6.77 16.50 16.77
C ASP A 39 8.04 15.75 17.24
N PRO A 40 8.76 16.26 18.26
CA PRO A 40 10.05 15.71 18.67
C PRO A 40 9.93 14.30 19.27
N GLN A 41 8.80 13.97 19.90
CA GLN A 41 8.58 12.65 20.49
C GLN A 41 8.38 11.59 19.41
N SER A 42 7.51 11.87 18.44
CA SER A 42 7.28 11.04 17.26
C SER A 42 8.55 10.85 16.44
N PHE A 43 9.32 11.91 16.24
CA PHE A 43 10.59 11.83 15.51
C PHE A 43 11.66 11.03 16.26
N GLN A 44 11.66 11.03 17.61
CA GLN A 44 12.58 10.21 18.40
C GLN A 44 12.34 8.71 18.20
N GLU A 45 11.09 8.28 17.99
CA GLU A 45 10.77 6.90 17.62
C GLU A 45 11.29 6.55 16.22
N ILE A 46 11.11 7.44 15.24
CA ILE A 46 11.68 7.28 13.89
C ILE A 46 13.21 7.17 13.95
N ALA A 47 13.87 8.03 14.73
CA ALA A 47 15.31 7.97 14.92
C ALA A 47 15.76 6.63 15.52
N THR A 48 15.00 6.10 16.49
CA THR A 48 15.26 4.80 17.12
C THR A 48 15.08 3.66 16.13
N PHE A 49 13.99 3.68 15.36
CA PHE A 49 13.73 2.74 14.27
C PHE A 49 14.86 2.70 13.25
N LEU A 50 15.28 3.85 12.71
CA LEU A 50 16.34 3.94 11.70
C LEU A 50 17.69 3.42 12.24
N ARG A 51 18.01 3.69 13.51
CA ARG A 51 19.22 3.16 14.17
C ARG A 51 19.16 1.63 14.28
N ARG A 52 18.01 1.06 14.65
CA ARG A 52 17.83 -0.40 14.73
C ARG A 52 17.96 -1.06 13.36
N ARG A 53 17.30 -0.51 12.33
CA ARG A 53 17.38 -1.03 10.95
C ARG A 53 18.79 -0.95 10.36
N ARG A 54 19.59 0.04 10.79
CA ARG A 54 21.01 0.13 10.41
C ARG A 54 21.85 -1.03 10.95
N ILE A 55 21.50 -1.55 12.14
CA ILE A 55 22.20 -2.70 12.76
C ILE A 55 21.62 -4.01 12.23
N SER A 56 20.30 -4.10 12.11
CA SER A 56 19.58 -5.27 11.62
C SER A 56 18.55 -4.85 10.58
N PRO A 57 18.82 -5.05 9.27
CA PRO A 57 17.96 -4.58 8.19
C PRO A 57 16.51 -5.09 8.23
N LEU A 58 16.26 -6.20 8.93
CA LEU A 58 14.94 -6.82 9.09
C LEU A 58 14.28 -6.52 10.44
N ALA A 59 14.89 -5.67 11.28
CA ALA A 59 14.35 -5.35 12.59
C ALA A 59 12.98 -4.67 12.51
N LYS A 60 11.95 -5.33 13.03
CA LYS A 60 10.62 -4.74 13.16
C LYS A 60 10.58 -3.68 14.26
N TYR A 61 9.71 -2.70 14.11
CA TYR A 61 9.47 -1.68 15.14
C TYR A 61 7.98 -1.43 15.35
N THR A 62 7.60 -1.23 16.61
CA THR A 62 6.25 -0.85 17.00
C THR A 62 6.25 0.64 17.30
N PHE A 63 5.54 1.40 16.47
CA PHE A 63 5.40 2.85 16.62
C PHE A 63 4.20 3.21 17.48
N SER A 64 4.23 4.34 18.17
CA SER A 64 3.01 5.02 18.57
C SER A 64 2.17 5.45 17.35
N ALA A 65 0.90 5.78 17.56
CA ALA A 65 -0.01 6.25 16.51
C ALA A 65 0.57 7.43 15.72
N ASP A 66 1.01 8.47 16.44
CA ASP A 66 1.55 9.70 15.84
C ASP A 66 2.87 9.44 15.12
N ALA A 67 3.75 8.62 15.72
CA ALA A 67 5.01 8.24 15.09
C ALA A 67 4.79 7.39 13.83
N ALA A 68 3.77 6.53 13.79
CA ALA A 68 3.40 5.74 12.62
C ALA A 68 2.91 6.64 11.47
N MET A 69 2.09 7.64 11.78
CA MET A 69 1.64 8.65 10.80
C MET A 69 2.81 9.44 10.25
N LEU A 70 3.71 9.91 11.12
CA LEU A 70 4.90 10.64 10.70
C LEU A 70 5.83 9.75 9.86
N ALA A 71 6.03 8.48 10.24
CA ALA A 71 6.83 7.53 9.49
C ALA A 71 6.25 7.29 8.08
N ALA A 72 4.94 7.09 7.97
CA ALA A 72 4.26 6.93 6.69
C ALA A 72 4.40 8.18 5.80
N TYR A 73 4.18 9.38 6.35
CA TYR A 73 4.40 10.64 5.65
C TYR A 73 5.84 10.77 5.13
N LEU A 74 6.81 10.39 5.97
CA LEU A 74 8.23 10.42 5.64
C LEU A 74 8.64 9.36 4.61
N GLY A 75 7.75 8.46 4.19
CA GLY A 75 8.03 7.38 3.27
C GLY A 75 8.83 6.23 3.90
N LEU A 76 8.68 6.04 5.21
CA LEU A 76 9.29 4.94 5.97
C LEU A 76 8.28 3.80 6.14
N PRO A 77 8.74 2.53 6.20
CA PRO A 77 7.84 1.41 6.44
C PRO A 77 7.32 1.42 7.88
N VAL A 78 6.03 1.18 8.04
CA VAL A 78 5.36 1.02 9.33
C VAL A 78 5.09 -0.47 9.54
N ASP A 79 5.85 -1.10 10.45
CA ASP A 79 5.75 -2.55 10.66
C ASP A 79 4.58 -2.94 11.58
N SER A 80 4.35 -2.17 12.64
CA SER A 80 3.28 -2.37 13.63
C SER A 80 3.04 -1.11 14.43
N ILE A 81 1.84 -0.98 15.01
CA ILE A 81 1.43 0.17 15.82
C ILE A 81 1.09 -0.30 17.24
N GLN A 82 1.47 0.49 18.25
CA GLN A 82 1.25 0.15 19.64
C GLN A 82 -0.25 0.15 19.96
N GLY A 83 -0.72 -0.93 20.59
CA GLY A 83 -2.14 -1.08 20.95
C GLY A 83 -3.06 -1.38 19.76
N GLU A 84 -2.48 -1.73 18.61
CA GLU A 84 -3.21 -2.02 17.37
C GLU A 84 -4.12 -3.25 17.53
N LEU A 85 -5.43 -3.04 17.46
CA LEU A 85 -6.39 -4.12 17.30
C LEU A 85 -6.45 -4.49 15.82
N ILE A 86 -6.06 -5.71 15.51
CA ILE A 86 -6.08 -6.24 14.14
C ILE A 86 -7.44 -6.86 13.86
N TYR A 87 -8.06 -6.37 12.80
CA TYR A 87 -9.31 -6.86 12.25
C TYR A 87 -9.04 -7.57 10.92
N SER A 88 -9.95 -8.47 10.55
CA SER A 88 -9.95 -9.13 9.25
C SER A 88 -11.34 -9.03 8.63
N MET A 89 -11.39 -8.70 7.35
CA MET A 89 -12.60 -8.69 6.55
C MET A 89 -12.43 -9.65 5.38
N SER A 90 -13.42 -10.48 5.11
CA SER A 90 -13.38 -11.47 4.03
C SER A 90 -14.45 -11.17 2.98
N PHE A 91 -14.04 -11.26 1.73
CA PHE A 91 -14.85 -11.11 0.52
C PHE A 91 -14.92 -12.47 -0.16
N PRO A 92 -15.97 -13.27 0.10
CA PRO A 92 -16.07 -14.61 -0.44
C PRO A 92 -16.12 -14.57 -1.97
N ARG A 93 -15.42 -15.51 -2.59
CA ARG A 93 -15.42 -15.63 -4.04
C ARG A 93 -16.78 -16.14 -4.54
N GLN A 94 -17.32 -15.47 -5.55
CA GLN A 94 -18.49 -15.89 -6.29
C GLN A 94 -18.06 -16.20 -7.73
N GLY A 95 -18.19 -17.47 -8.14
CA GLY A 95 -17.70 -17.96 -9.43
C GLY A 95 -16.21 -18.32 -9.45
N VAL A 96 -15.71 -18.70 -10.64
CA VAL A 96 -14.28 -18.99 -10.88
C VAL A 96 -13.82 -18.23 -12.11
N MET A 97 -13.36 -17.00 -11.89
CA MET A 97 -12.81 -16.17 -12.93
C MET A 97 -11.30 -15.99 -12.74
N LYS A 98 -10.56 -15.85 -13.85
CA LYS A 98 -9.10 -15.73 -13.87
C LYS A 98 -8.67 -14.49 -14.64
N ALA A 99 -7.74 -13.71 -14.10
CA ALA A 99 -7.17 -12.54 -14.76
C ALA A 99 -5.67 -12.41 -14.50
N TYR A 100 -5.00 -11.61 -15.34
CA TYR A 100 -3.63 -11.15 -15.13
C TYR A 100 -3.53 -10.10 -14.02
N GLY A 101 -4.67 -9.56 -13.57
CA GLY A 101 -4.68 -8.54 -12.55
C GLY A 101 -6.06 -7.99 -12.27
N LEU A 102 -6.15 -7.19 -11.21
CA LEU A 102 -7.37 -6.52 -10.78
C LEU A 102 -6.99 -5.14 -10.24
N ALA A 103 -7.68 -4.11 -10.73
CA ALA A 103 -7.63 -2.78 -10.15
C ALA A 103 -8.96 -2.47 -9.48
N PHE A 104 -8.95 -1.96 -8.25
CA PHE A 104 -10.15 -1.64 -7.48
C PHE A 104 -9.89 -0.48 -6.53
N ASP A 105 -10.95 0.17 -6.05
CA ASP A 105 -10.81 1.19 -5.01
C ASP A 105 -11.14 0.61 -3.64
N LEU A 106 -10.33 1.00 -2.67
CA LEU A 106 -10.59 0.78 -1.27
C LEU A 106 -10.81 2.14 -0.60
N ARG A 107 -12.00 2.34 -0.03
CA ARG A 107 -12.32 3.55 0.73
C ARG A 107 -12.37 3.25 2.21
N TRP A 108 -11.69 4.07 2.99
CA TRP A 108 -11.81 4.04 4.44
C TRP A 108 -12.96 4.96 4.90
N SER A 109 -13.89 4.41 5.64
CA SER A 109 -15.06 5.08 6.23
C SER A 109 -15.01 5.15 7.77
N GLY A 110 -13.93 4.65 8.37
CA GLY A 110 -13.72 4.78 9.81
C GLY A 110 -13.48 6.25 10.22
N PRO A 111 -13.90 6.66 11.43
CA PRO A 111 -13.73 8.04 11.90
C PRO A 111 -12.27 8.39 12.25
N ARG A 112 -11.40 7.38 12.39
CA ARG A 112 -9.98 7.53 12.75
C ARG A 112 -9.09 7.14 11.58
N VAL A 113 -7.78 7.07 11.78
CA VAL A 113 -6.86 6.58 10.75
C VAL A 113 -6.98 5.05 10.64
N GLY A 114 -7.11 4.55 9.41
CA GLY A 114 -7.06 3.13 9.10
C GLY A 114 -5.66 2.71 8.68
N HIS A 115 -5.21 1.54 9.09
CA HIS A 115 -3.97 0.94 8.60
C HIS A 115 -4.28 -0.40 7.96
N LEU A 116 -4.20 -0.45 6.63
CA LEU A 116 -4.23 -1.72 5.91
C LEU A 116 -2.88 -2.39 6.13
N ILE A 117 -2.89 -3.60 6.65
CA ILE A 117 -1.69 -4.36 7.00
C ILE A 117 -1.36 -5.33 5.87
N GLY A 118 -2.39 -5.89 5.23
CA GLY A 118 -2.23 -6.85 4.15
C GLY A 118 -3.54 -7.27 3.52
N LEU A 119 -3.41 -8.04 2.46
CA LEU A 119 -4.52 -8.70 1.80
C LEU A 119 -4.17 -10.15 1.49
N THR A 120 -5.17 -10.98 1.21
CA THR A 120 -4.96 -12.32 0.67
C THR A 120 -5.31 -12.36 -0.81
N LEU A 121 -4.48 -13.07 -1.59
CA LEU A 121 -4.70 -13.35 -3.00
C LEU A 121 -4.91 -14.84 -3.18
N ASP A 122 -6.02 -15.23 -3.80
CA ASP A 122 -6.20 -16.60 -4.23
C ASP A 122 -5.69 -16.75 -5.67
N LEU A 123 -4.73 -17.66 -5.87
CA LEU A 123 -4.07 -17.90 -7.15
C LEU A 123 -4.34 -19.31 -7.66
N HIS A 124 -4.65 -19.44 -8.94
CA HIS A 124 -4.85 -20.75 -9.59
C HIS A 124 -3.54 -21.46 -9.95
N SER A 125 -2.42 -20.74 -10.05
CA SER A 125 -1.12 -21.35 -10.34
C SER A 125 0.00 -20.43 -9.86
N CYS A 126 1.20 -20.99 -9.70
CA CYS A 126 2.36 -20.22 -9.27
C CYS A 126 2.70 -19.12 -10.27
N VAL A 127 2.80 -17.88 -9.80
CA VAL A 127 3.06 -16.70 -10.63
C VAL A 127 3.75 -15.62 -9.82
N GLN A 128 4.57 -14.80 -10.49
CA GLN A 128 5.03 -13.54 -9.91
C GLN A 128 3.86 -12.56 -9.77
N TYR A 129 3.80 -11.87 -8.63
CA TYR A 129 2.84 -10.81 -8.37
C TYR A 129 3.53 -9.48 -8.02
N ARG A 130 2.82 -8.39 -8.29
CA ARG A 130 3.14 -7.04 -7.83
C ARG A 130 1.84 -6.37 -7.40
N VAL A 131 1.86 -5.69 -6.26
CA VAL A 131 0.75 -4.90 -5.76
C VAL A 131 1.18 -3.45 -5.67
N PHE A 132 0.42 -2.60 -6.34
CA PHE A 132 0.61 -1.16 -6.38
C PHE A 132 -0.54 -0.48 -5.67
N ALA A 133 -0.28 0.70 -5.13
CA ALA A 133 -1.29 1.57 -4.56
C ALA A 133 -1.07 3.01 -4.97
N ARG A 134 -2.16 3.77 -5.05
CA ARG A 134 -2.14 5.22 -5.26
C ARG A 134 -3.19 5.91 -4.39
N SER A 135 -3.01 7.20 -4.16
CA SER A 135 -4.06 8.05 -3.60
C SER A 135 -5.12 8.34 -4.66
N GLY A 136 -6.39 8.44 -4.25
CA GLY A 136 -7.52 8.62 -5.16
C GLY A 136 -8.02 7.29 -5.73
N THR A 137 -8.75 7.35 -6.84
CA THR A 137 -9.36 6.18 -7.48
C THR A 137 -8.42 5.53 -8.51
N TYR A 138 -8.64 4.27 -8.89
CA TYR A 138 -7.88 3.65 -9.98
C TYR A 138 -8.31 4.16 -11.38
N GLU A 139 -9.54 4.67 -11.51
CA GLU A 139 -10.08 5.13 -12.79
C GLU A 139 -9.25 6.30 -13.36
N GLY A 140 -8.95 6.25 -14.66
CA GLY A 140 -8.10 7.24 -15.34
C GLY A 140 -6.59 7.08 -15.09
N ALA A 141 -6.18 6.40 -14.02
CA ALA A 141 -4.76 6.17 -13.71
C ALA A 141 -4.20 4.84 -14.18
N LEU A 142 -5.05 3.93 -14.69
CA LEU A 142 -4.60 2.76 -15.47
C LEU A 142 -3.93 3.13 -16.80
N GLY A 143 -3.79 4.43 -17.10
CA GLY A 143 -2.98 4.98 -18.20
C GLY A 143 -1.59 5.54 -17.80
N ARG A 144 -1.27 5.66 -16.50
CA ARG A 144 -0.06 6.35 -16.03
C ARG A 144 0.68 5.60 -14.91
N GLU A 145 1.70 4.80 -15.26
CA GLU A 145 2.52 4.05 -14.30
C GLU A 145 3.11 4.92 -13.19
N ALA A 146 3.56 6.14 -13.53
CA ALA A 146 4.17 7.08 -12.58
C ALA A 146 3.23 7.52 -11.44
N GLU A 147 1.92 7.32 -11.56
CA GLU A 147 0.95 7.63 -10.50
C GLU A 147 0.79 6.48 -9.48
N TRP A 148 1.45 5.33 -9.70
CA TRP A 148 1.37 4.15 -8.86
C TRP A 148 2.65 3.94 -8.05
N SER A 149 2.50 3.62 -6.77
CA SER A 149 3.60 3.24 -5.89
C SER A 149 3.57 1.72 -5.69
N LEU A 150 4.66 1.03 -6.03
CA LEU A 150 4.84 -0.38 -5.70
C LEU A 150 4.85 -0.56 -4.18
N LYS A 151 3.97 -1.41 -3.67
CA LYS A 151 3.83 -1.71 -2.24
C LYS A 151 4.31 -3.10 -1.88
N ALA A 152 4.10 -4.07 -2.77
CA ALA A 152 4.55 -5.44 -2.55
C ALA A 152 4.88 -6.14 -3.88
N SER A 153 5.78 -7.11 -3.83
CA SER A 153 6.05 -8.03 -4.94
C SER A 153 6.61 -9.35 -4.41
N GLY A 154 6.38 -10.43 -5.13
CA GLY A 154 6.91 -11.74 -4.77
C GLY A 154 6.49 -12.83 -5.74
N ASP A 155 6.85 -14.06 -5.39
CA ASP A 155 6.40 -15.27 -6.07
C ASP A 155 5.21 -15.85 -5.31
N GLY A 156 4.05 -15.86 -5.96
CA GLY A 156 2.84 -16.46 -5.44
C GLY A 156 2.78 -17.95 -5.76
N VAL A 157 2.23 -18.73 -4.84
CA VAL A 157 1.96 -20.17 -5.01
C VAL A 157 0.49 -20.42 -5.32
N GLU A 158 0.14 -21.60 -5.81
CA GLU A 158 -1.26 -21.99 -5.95
C GLU A 158 -1.97 -22.00 -4.59
N GLY A 159 -3.20 -21.48 -4.55
CA GLY A 159 -3.99 -21.29 -3.32
C GLY A 159 -3.91 -19.88 -2.77
N THR A 160 -4.12 -19.75 -1.45
CA THR A 160 -4.18 -18.47 -0.75
C THR A 160 -2.80 -17.96 -0.38
N ASN A 161 -2.50 -16.72 -0.78
CA ASN A 161 -1.22 -16.05 -0.56
C ASN A 161 -1.45 -14.81 0.31
N GLU A 162 -0.69 -14.64 1.38
CA GLU A 162 -0.72 -13.40 2.17
C GLU A 162 0.25 -12.37 1.61
N VAL A 163 -0.25 -11.17 1.34
CA VAL A 163 0.56 -10.04 0.84
C VAL A 163 0.53 -8.93 1.88
N ALA A 164 1.70 -8.64 2.46
CA ALA A 164 1.87 -7.48 3.33
C ALA A 164 1.70 -6.20 2.49
N LEU A 165 0.83 -5.30 2.97
CA LEU A 165 0.42 -4.11 2.24
C LEU A 165 0.22 -2.93 3.21
N PRO A 166 1.30 -2.44 3.87
CA PRO A 166 1.21 -1.39 4.88
C PRO A 166 0.82 -0.05 4.23
N ILE A 167 -0.47 0.29 4.31
CA ILE A 167 -1.03 1.50 3.73
C ILE A 167 -1.89 2.20 4.78
N MET A 168 -1.55 3.45 5.05
CA MET A 168 -2.32 4.32 5.94
C MET A 168 -3.47 4.98 5.19
N PHE A 169 -4.60 5.13 5.85
CA PHE A 169 -5.81 5.76 5.33
C PHE A 169 -6.26 6.86 6.30
N GLU A 170 -6.42 8.07 5.78
CA GLU A 170 -7.15 9.11 6.50
C GLU A 170 -8.66 8.87 6.47
N SER A 171 -9.39 9.47 7.40
CA SER A 171 -10.86 9.40 7.45
C SER A 171 -11.49 9.83 6.12
N GLY A 172 -12.25 8.94 5.49
CA GLY A 172 -12.87 9.19 4.19
C GLY A 172 -11.96 8.98 2.97
N GLU A 173 -10.66 8.72 3.16
CA GLU A 173 -9.69 8.56 2.07
C GLU A 173 -10.05 7.37 1.17
N THR A 174 -9.83 7.53 -0.14
CA THR A 174 -9.91 6.44 -1.11
C THR A 174 -8.53 6.21 -1.71
N ARG A 175 -8.16 4.93 -1.84
CA ARG A 175 -6.95 4.50 -2.51
C ARG A 175 -7.26 3.46 -3.59
N GLY A 176 -6.69 3.68 -4.76
CA GLY A 176 -6.69 2.73 -5.86
C GLY A 176 -5.63 1.67 -5.57
N ILE A 177 -6.03 0.41 -5.62
CA ILE A 177 -5.17 -0.76 -5.49
C ILE A 177 -5.11 -1.45 -6.84
N TYR A 178 -3.91 -1.82 -7.26
CA TYR A 178 -3.70 -2.56 -8.49
C TYR A 178 -2.83 -3.80 -8.25
N ILE A 179 -3.41 -4.97 -8.51
CA ILE A 179 -2.72 -6.25 -8.47
C ILE A 179 -2.36 -6.63 -9.90
N TRP A 180 -1.07 -6.86 -10.15
CA TRP A 180 -0.54 -7.37 -11.39
C TRP A 180 0.08 -8.75 -11.17
N LEU A 181 -0.14 -9.66 -12.13
CA LEU A 181 0.43 -10.99 -12.18
C LEU A 181 1.12 -11.24 -13.52
N SER A 182 2.15 -12.08 -13.49
CA SER A 182 2.85 -12.56 -14.70
C SER A 182 2.02 -13.54 -15.57
N GLY A 183 0.93 -14.10 -15.01
CA GLY A 183 0.03 -15.03 -15.68
C GLY A 183 -1.43 -14.88 -15.21
N PRO A 184 -2.41 -15.44 -15.95
CA PRO A 184 -3.83 -15.31 -15.64
C PRO A 184 -4.24 -16.24 -14.50
N SER A 185 -3.78 -15.94 -13.29
CA SER A 185 -3.96 -16.78 -12.10
C SER A 185 -4.81 -16.15 -11.01
N LEU A 186 -5.10 -14.84 -11.08
CA LEU A 186 -5.83 -14.16 -10.02
C LEU A 186 -7.28 -14.63 -10.02
N LEU A 187 -7.74 -15.15 -8.89
CA LEU A 187 -9.13 -15.49 -8.67
C LEU A 187 -9.89 -14.26 -8.16
N TYR A 188 -11.01 -13.93 -8.78
CA TYR A 188 -11.87 -12.79 -8.44
C TYR A 188 -13.35 -13.14 -8.65
N SER A 189 -14.25 -12.28 -8.18
CA SER A 189 -15.72 -12.43 -8.34
C SER A 189 -16.26 -11.58 -9.49
N ASP A 190 -17.22 -12.09 -10.25
CA ASP A 190 -17.95 -11.35 -11.30
C ASP A 190 -19.24 -10.69 -10.80
N SER A 191 -19.69 -11.06 -9.60
CA SER A 191 -20.78 -10.44 -8.86
C SER A 191 -20.29 -9.77 -7.57
N PRO A 192 -21.02 -8.74 -7.07
CA PRO A 192 -20.71 -8.12 -5.79
C PRO A 192 -20.83 -9.14 -4.65
N PRO A 193 -20.02 -9.03 -3.58
CA PRO A 193 -20.13 -9.93 -2.43
C PRO A 193 -21.54 -9.86 -1.82
N GLU A 194 -22.17 -11.02 -1.63
CA GLU A 194 -23.46 -11.16 -0.92
C GLU A 194 -23.27 -10.79 0.56
N GLU A 195 -23.53 -9.52 0.90
CA GLU A 195 -23.59 -8.93 2.25
C GLU A 195 -22.36 -9.10 3.19
N ALA A 196 -21.43 -10.00 2.88
CA ALA A 196 -20.19 -10.27 3.59
C ALA A 196 -19.14 -9.24 3.18
N GLY A 197 -19.10 -8.13 3.92
CA GLY A 197 -18.14 -7.06 3.68
C GLY A 197 -18.51 -5.70 4.28
N ARG A 198 -19.72 -5.54 4.84
CA ARG A 198 -20.02 -4.37 5.68
C ARG A 198 -19.30 -4.50 7.02
N SER A 199 -17.98 -4.29 7.06
CA SER A 199 -17.49 -3.51 8.20
C SER A 199 -17.67 -2.06 7.83
N ASP A 200 -18.12 -1.27 8.80
CA ASP A 200 -18.38 0.17 8.61
C ASP A 200 -17.11 0.96 8.27
N GLN A 201 -15.95 0.30 8.14
CA GLN A 201 -14.65 0.95 8.05
C GLN A 201 -13.99 0.82 6.68
N PHE A 202 -14.10 -0.32 5.98
CA PHE A 202 -13.57 -0.44 4.62
C PHE A 202 -14.69 -0.74 3.63
N VAL A 203 -14.84 0.15 2.65
CA VAL A 203 -15.76 -0.01 1.54
C VAL A 203 -14.97 -0.35 0.29
N LEU A 204 -15.09 -1.60 -0.16
CA LEU A 204 -14.55 -2.07 -1.41
C LEU A 204 -15.47 -1.66 -2.56
N ARG A 205 -14.94 -0.94 -3.55
CA ARG A 205 -15.70 -0.60 -4.77
C ARG A 205 -15.47 -1.61 -5.88
N PRO A 206 -16.41 -1.69 -6.84
CA PRO A 206 -16.19 -2.47 -8.06
C PRO A 206 -14.89 -2.09 -8.76
N GLY A 207 -14.13 -3.09 -9.14
CA GLY A 207 -12.89 -2.99 -9.88
C GLY A 207 -13.02 -3.38 -11.36
N ARG A 208 -11.86 -3.43 -12.03
CA ARG A 208 -11.69 -3.90 -13.41
C ARG A 208 -10.65 -5.00 -13.47
N GLY A 209 -11.04 -6.15 -14.00
CA GLY A 209 -10.13 -7.27 -14.25
C GLY A 209 -9.37 -7.07 -15.56
N LEU A 210 -8.09 -7.42 -15.56
CA LEU A 210 -7.23 -7.38 -16.74
C LEU A 210 -7.16 -8.77 -17.37
N MET A 211 -7.91 -8.97 -18.46
CA MET A 211 -7.98 -10.26 -19.15
C MET A 211 -6.76 -10.54 -20.03
N ASP A 212 -5.98 -9.51 -20.35
CA ASP A 212 -4.76 -9.61 -21.14
C ASP A 212 -3.56 -9.12 -20.33
N ARG A 213 -2.34 -9.48 -20.80
CA ARG A 213 -1.09 -8.96 -20.26
C ARG A 213 -1.07 -7.44 -20.42
N PHE A 214 -1.46 -6.76 -19.35
CA PHE A 214 -1.38 -5.31 -19.29
C PHE A 214 0.09 -4.91 -19.19
N THR A 215 0.54 -4.16 -20.19
CA THR A 215 1.87 -3.56 -20.22
C THR A 215 1.72 -2.05 -20.16
N TRP A 216 2.51 -1.42 -19.31
CA TRP A 216 2.65 0.03 -19.26
C TRP A 216 3.55 0.53 -20.40
N PRO A 217 3.17 1.58 -21.17
CA PRO A 217 1.85 2.20 -21.30
C PRO A 217 0.84 1.32 -22.05
N PRO A 218 -0.49 1.42 -21.74
CA PRO A 218 -1.50 0.62 -22.42
C PRO A 218 -1.50 0.92 -23.91
N VAL A 219 -1.17 -0.09 -24.72
CA VAL A 219 -1.33 -0.04 -26.18
C VAL A 219 -2.82 0.13 -26.50
N GLU A 220 -3.19 1.31 -26.99
CA GLU A 220 -4.58 1.81 -27.11
C GLU A 220 -5.54 0.82 -27.78
N ALA A 221 -5.07 0.07 -28.79
CA ALA A 221 -5.90 -0.86 -29.54
C ALA A 221 -6.19 -2.20 -28.84
N ARG A 222 -5.35 -2.64 -27.89
CA ARG A 222 -5.51 -3.94 -27.17
C ARG A 222 -6.13 -3.78 -25.79
N HIS A 223 -5.88 -2.65 -25.13
CA HIS A 223 -6.36 -2.40 -23.76
C HIS A 223 -7.70 -1.65 -23.71
N ALA A 224 -8.28 -1.25 -24.85
CA ALA A 224 -9.64 -0.69 -24.92
C ALA A 224 -10.73 -1.68 -24.44
N LYS A 225 -10.40 -2.96 -24.24
CA LYS A 225 -11.26 -3.98 -23.62
C LYS A 225 -10.94 -4.22 -22.14
N LEU A 226 -10.69 -3.16 -21.37
CA LEU A 226 -10.96 -3.19 -19.92
C LEU A 226 -12.47 -3.44 -19.78
N VAL A 227 -12.83 -4.71 -19.69
CA VAL A 227 -14.18 -5.27 -19.87
C VAL A 227 -15.24 -4.36 -19.25
N THR A 228 -16.32 -4.09 -19.99
CA THR A 228 -17.48 -3.27 -19.58
C THR A 228 -18.23 -3.81 -18.36
N GLN A 229 -17.76 -4.91 -17.77
CA GLN A 229 -18.34 -5.55 -16.61
C GLN A 229 -17.41 -5.38 -15.41
N HIS A 230 -17.97 -4.84 -14.34
CA HIS A 230 -17.33 -4.73 -13.04
C HIS A 230 -16.84 -6.10 -12.54
N ARG A 231 -15.68 -6.09 -11.89
CA ARG A 231 -15.09 -7.24 -11.18
C ARG A 231 -14.90 -6.89 -9.71
N TYR A 232 -14.94 -7.89 -8.84
CA TYR A 232 -14.87 -7.68 -7.40
C TYR A 232 -13.70 -8.47 -6.83
N PHE A 233 -12.94 -7.83 -5.95
CA PHE A 233 -11.87 -8.51 -5.23
C PHE A 233 -12.47 -9.65 -4.39
N ALA A 234 -11.81 -10.81 -4.43
CA ALA A 234 -12.14 -11.97 -3.62
C ALA A 234 -10.89 -12.35 -2.83
N GLY A 235 -11.05 -12.53 -1.52
CA GLY A 235 -9.95 -12.69 -0.58
C GLY A 235 -10.27 -11.98 0.73
N SER A 236 -9.26 -11.64 1.50
CA SER A 236 -9.42 -10.99 2.81
C SER A 236 -8.52 -9.77 2.91
N LEU A 237 -8.93 -8.77 3.70
CA LEU A 237 -8.13 -7.63 4.11
C LEU A 237 -7.83 -7.77 5.59
N LYS A 238 -6.56 -7.64 5.97
CA LYS A 238 -6.10 -7.50 7.36
C LYS A 238 -5.80 -6.04 7.61
N TYR A 239 -6.40 -5.44 8.63
CA TYR A 239 -6.26 -4.02 8.90
C TYR A 239 -6.38 -3.71 10.39
N SER A 240 -6.13 -2.47 10.75
CA SER A 240 -6.38 -1.94 12.09
C SER A 240 -6.93 -0.52 12.08
N VAL A 241 -7.39 -0.09 13.24
CA VAL A 241 -7.78 1.30 13.52
C VAL A 241 -6.77 1.88 14.47
N ILE A 242 -6.22 3.03 14.12
CA ILE A 242 -5.30 3.77 14.98
C ILE A 242 -6.10 4.77 15.79
N GLY A 243 -5.89 4.73 17.11
CA GLY A 243 -6.64 5.48 18.12
C GLY A 243 -6.38 6.95 18.15
#